data_AF-A0A943JVZ1-F1
#
_entry.id   AF-A0A943JVZ1-F1
#
_cell.length_a   1.000
_cell.length_b   1.000
_cell.length_c   1.000
_cell.angle_alpha   90.00
_cell.angle_beta   90.00
_cell.angle_gamma   90.00
#
_symmetry.space_group_name_H-M   'P 1'
#
loop_
_entity.id
_entity.type
_entity.pdbx_description
1 polymer ?
#
loop_
_entity_poly.entity_id
_entity_poly.type
_entity_poly.pdbx_seq_one_letter_code
_entity_poly.pdbx_strand_id
1 'polypeptide(L)'
;MKKKAKIGDKMIYVTGDKHRNFNEIKKFCKENNTTKDDVIIILGDVGLNFFGGIKDWSKKHYVAKLQITLFCVHGNHEQRPFAISTYREVEKFGAKVYMEEEFDNIVFAKDGEIYDFDGLKCMAIGGAYSTDKYYRLTNNWKWFSNEQPNDRIKKYVEDQLESTNWSIDLVFSHTCPFKYRPIERLSSTIDLDKIDTSTEEWLQKIEDKLKYKKWYCGHFHIEKSIDKIRFAYDDIIELNPLYLKDETIHRVMISDSRRRQKKFFELWEKEVAPYIAKDKYEFFGGNDLFIKNFNEKDDEILNNFLTKYHNFFKYLKLKNKYDIKYSQEKEIVLKHVFDF
;
A
#
# COMPACT_ATOMS: atom_id res chain seq x y z
N MET A 1 -5.54 -29.40 3.20
CA MET A 1 -6.26 -28.67 4.27
C MET A 1 -5.81 -27.21 4.23
N LYS A 2 -6.68 -26.28 3.83
CA LYS A 2 -6.37 -24.83 3.85
C LYS A 2 -6.38 -24.36 5.30
N LYS A 3 -5.24 -23.96 5.87
CA LYS A 3 -5.18 -23.30 7.18
C LYS A 3 -5.97 -21.99 7.07
N LYS A 4 -7.10 -21.88 7.78
CA LYS A 4 -7.69 -20.57 8.10
C LYS A 4 -6.64 -19.81 8.92
N ALA A 5 -6.31 -18.58 8.52
CA ALA A 5 -5.51 -17.67 9.35
C ALA A 5 -6.16 -17.61 10.73
N LYS A 6 -5.38 -17.90 11.78
CA LYS A 6 -5.90 -17.81 13.15
C LYS A 6 -5.91 -16.34 13.55
N ILE A 7 -6.91 -15.95 14.35
CA ILE A 7 -6.85 -14.70 15.11
C ILE A 7 -5.55 -14.76 15.94
N GLY A 8 -4.56 -13.95 15.59
CA GLY A 8 -3.22 -13.97 16.17
C GLY A 8 -2.05 -14.01 15.18
N ASP A 9 -2.28 -14.17 13.86
CA ASP A 9 -1.23 -14.01 12.86
C ASP A 9 -1.05 -12.52 12.52
N LYS A 10 0.18 -12.01 12.63
CA LYS A 10 0.58 -10.65 12.27
C LYS A 10 0.20 -10.34 10.82
N MET A 11 -0.52 -9.25 10.58
CA MET A 11 -0.88 -8.84 9.22
C MET A 11 0.05 -7.73 8.73
N ILE A 12 0.42 -7.79 7.45
CA ILE A 12 1.28 -6.79 6.83
C ILE A 12 0.53 -6.15 5.67
N TYR A 13 0.58 -4.83 5.60
CA TYR A 13 -0.10 -4.01 4.61
C TYR A 13 0.88 -3.07 3.91
N VAL A 14 0.54 -2.58 2.72
CA VAL A 14 1.32 -1.60 1.95
C VAL A 14 0.41 -0.48 1.45
N THR A 15 0.87 0.76 1.54
CA THR A 15 0.23 1.97 0.99
C THR A 15 1.30 2.98 0.59
N GLY A 16 0.96 4.08 -0.09
CA GLY A 16 1.93 5.10 -0.53
C GLY A 16 1.56 6.51 -0.09
N ASP A 17 2.56 7.38 0.04
CA ASP A 17 2.44 8.85 0.08
C ASP A 17 1.31 9.39 0.97
N LYS A 18 1.47 9.31 2.29
CA LYS A 18 0.43 9.83 3.20
C LYS A 18 0.43 11.35 3.28
N HIS A 19 1.53 12.03 2.97
CA HIS A 19 1.66 13.48 3.04
C HIS A 19 1.08 14.03 4.35
N ARG A 20 1.39 13.34 5.48
CA ARG A 20 0.95 13.68 6.84
C ARG A 20 -0.54 13.46 7.14
N ASN A 21 -1.32 12.95 6.17
CA ASN A 21 -2.72 12.58 6.32
C ASN A 21 -2.87 11.09 6.66
N PHE A 22 -3.15 10.81 7.93
CA PHE A 22 -3.35 9.44 8.44
C PHE A 22 -4.82 9.12 8.75
N ASN A 23 -5.77 9.93 8.25
CA ASN A 23 -7.20 9.70 8.53
C ASN A 23 -7.67 8.36 7.97
N GLU A 24 -7.19 8.00 6.79
CA GLU A 24 -7.52 6.73 6.14
C GLU A 24 -6.93 5.54 6.90
N ILE A 25 -5.66 5.63 7.32
CA ILE A 25 -5.03 4.59 8.16
C ILE A 25 -5.80 4.45 9.48
N LYS A 26 -6.18 5.56 10.12
CA LYS A 26 -7.00 5.52 11.35
C LYS A 26 -8.34 4.84 11.13
N LYS A 27 -9.03 5.15 10.02
CA LYS A 27 -10.29 4.51 9.64
C LYS A 27 -10.08 3.01 9.40
N PHE A 28 -9.04 2.64 8.64
CA PHE A 28 -8.64 1.27 8.39
C PHE A 28 -8.39 0.49 9.68
N CYS A 29 -7.65 1.06 10.64
CA CYS A 29 -7.36 0.40 11.92
C CYS A 29 -8.64 0.04 12.67
N LYS A 30 -9.57 1.00 12.79
CA LYS A 30 -10.87 0.78 13.44
C LYS A 30 -11.71 -0.27 12.73
N GLU A 31 -11.70 -0.22 11.41
CA GLU A 31 -12.53 -1.08 10.57
C GLU A 31 -12.06 -2.54 10.52
N ASN A 32 -10.76 -2.77 10.71
CA ASN A 32 -10.14 -4.09 10.64
C ASN A 32 -9.66 -4.60 12.00
N ASN A 33 -9.87 -3.82 13.08
CA ASN A 33 -9.42 -4.13 14.43
C ASN A 33 -7.92 -4.47 14.48
N THR A 34 -7.11 -3.67 13.78
CA THR A 34 -5.66 -3.88 13.77
C THR A 34 -5.07 -3.67 15.16
N THR A 35 -3.89 -4.21 15.36
CA THR A 35 -3.07 -4.06 16.58
C THR A 35 -1.68 -3.54 16.21
N LYS A 36 -0.89 -3.12 17.21
CA LYS A 36 0.50 -2.71 16.96
C LYS A 36 1.40 -3.86 16.47
N ASP A 37 0.96 -5.10 16.56
CA ASP A 37 1.67 -6.24 15.95
C ASP A 37 1.53 -6.24 14.43
N ASP A 38 0.41 -5.73 13.91
CA ASP A 38 0.19 -5.52 12.47
C ASP A 38 1.08 -4.36 11.97
N VAL A 39 1.49 -4.45 10.70
CA VAL A 39 2.38 -3.49 10.07
C VAL A 39 1.72 -2.89 8.84
N ILE A 40 1.80 -1.57 8.68
CA ILE A 40 1.54 -0.90 7.40
C ILE A 40 2.80 -0.25 6.89
N ILE A 41 3.25 -0.69 5.73
CA ILE A 41 4.39 -0.15 5.01
C ILE A 41 3.94 1.05 4.20
N ILE A 42 4.58 2.19 4.37
CA ILE A 42 4.30 3.43 3.64
C ILE A 42 5.45 3.70 2.69
N LEU A 43 5.16 3.74 1.38
CA LEU A 43 6.14 3.86 0.29
C LEU A 43 6.61 5.30 0.05
N GLY A 44 7.11 5.96 1.10
CA GLY A 44 7.59 7.34 1.04
C GLY A 44 6.55 8.40 1.39
N ASP A 45 7.04 9.63 1.46
CA ASP A 45 6.30 10.85 1.77
C ASP A 45 5.31 10.66 2.93
N VAL A 46 5.83 10.16 4.04
CA VAL A 46 5.04 9.88 5.25
C VAL A 46 4.60 11.19 5.90
N GLY A 47 5.45 12.22 5.84
CA GLY A 47 5.16 13.57 6.33
C GLY A 47 5.35 13.76 7.85
N LEU A 48 6.09 12.85 8.49
CA LEU A 48 6.42 12.91 9.92
C LEU A 48 7.75 13.61 10.21
N ASN A 49 8.63 13.81 9.22
CA ASN A 49 9.94 14.44 9.37
C ASN A 49 10.11 15.63 8.40
N PHE A 50 9.04 16.33 8.03
CA PHE A 50 9.10 17.46 7.10
C PHE A 50 9.21 18.80 7.83
N PHE A 51 8.24 19.14 8.68
CA PHE A 51 8.15 20.49 9.26
C PHE A 51 9.11 20.73 10.42
N GLY A 52 9.58 19.68 11.09
CA GLY A 52 10.40 19.73 12.30
C GLY A 52 9.65 20.26 13.53
N GLY A 53 10.34 20.23 14.67
CA GLY A 53 9.89 20.80 15.94
C GLY A 53 8.50 20.31 16.38
N ILE A 54 7.73 21.21 17.00
CA ILE A 54 6.44 20.88 17.61
C ILE A 54 5.41 20.36 16.59
N LYS A 55 5.51 20.78 15.33
CA LYS A 55 4.59 20.32 14.27
C LYS A 55 4.77 18.82 14.08
N ASP A 56 5.98 18.36 13.80
CA ASP A 56 6.25 16.94 13.57
C ASP A 56 6.04 16.13 14.85
N TRP A 57 6.50 16.63 15.99
CA TRP A 57 6.30 15.99 17.28
C TRP A 57 4.81 15.73 17.60
N SER A 58 3.95 16.75 17.46
CA SER A 58 2.50 16.61 17.69
C SER A 58 1.86 15.60 16.74
N LYS A 59 2.31 15.56 15.48
CA LYS A 59 1.79 14.61 14.50
C LYS A 59 2.24 13.17 14.80
N LYS A 60 3.49 12.97 15.23
CA LYS A 60 3.99 11.67 15.68
C LYS A 60 3.20 11.17 16.89
N HIS A 61 2.87 12.03 17.85
CA HIS A 61 1.98 11.70 18.97
C HIS A 61 0.57 11.29 18.54
N TYR A 62 0.02 11.92 17.51
CA TYR A 62 -1.26 11.49 16.93
C TYR A 62 -1.16 10.10 16.29
N VAL A 63 -0.09 9.85 15.52
CA VAL A 63 0.18 8.57 14.86
C VAL A 63 0.52 7.45 15.85
N ALA A 64 1.18 7.79 16.97
CA ALA A 64 1.56 6.82 18.01
C ALA A 64 0.37 6.17 18.72
N LYS A 65 -0.82 6.79 18.61
CA LYS A 65 -2.10 6.27 19.14
C LYS A 65 -2.80 5.32 18.17
N LEU A 66 -2.31 5.15 16.94
CA LEU A 66 -2.90 4.22 15.99
C LEU A 66 -2.52 2.79 16.39
N GLN A 67 -3.50 1.89 16.33
CA GLN A 67 -3.31 0.47 16.63
C GLN A 67 -2.70 -0.27 15.43
N ILE A 68 -1.55 0.20 14.97
CA ILE A 68 -0.78 -0.40 13.87
C ILE A 68 0.66 0.13 13.94
N THR A 69 1.64 -0.70 13.58
CA THR A 69 3.03 -0.25 13.38
C THR A 69 3.19 0.30 11.97
N LEU A 70 3.69 1.53 11.85
CA LEU A 70 4.06 2.13 10.57
C LEU A 70 5.51 1.77 10.25
N PHE A 71 5.72 1.14 9.11
CA PHE A 71 7.04 0.91 8.53
C PHE A 71 7.24 1.86 7.34
N CYS A 72 8.05 2.89 7.55
CA CYS A 72 8.13 4.04 6.69
C CYS A 72 9.35 3.92 5.77
N VAL A 73 9.12 3.74 4.48
CA VAL A 73 10.14 4.01 3.45
C VAL A 73 10.22 5.54 3.29
N HIS A 74 11.41 6.05 3.01
CA HIS A 74 11.59 7.49 2.82
C HIS A 74 11.13 7.96 1.45
N GLY A 75 10.50 9.14 1.39
CA GLY A 75 10.24 9.81 0.12
C GLY A 75 11.14 11.02 -0.14
N ASN A 76 10.68 11.91 -1.02
CA ASN A 76 11.35 13.16 -1.37
C ASN A 76 10.74 14.39 -0.67
N HIS A 77 9.75 14.21 0.20
CA HIS A 77 9.15 15.26 1.04
C HIS A 77 9.34 15.01 2.54
N GLU A 78 10.55 14.61 2.94
CA GLU A 78 10.90 14.44 4.36
C GLU A 78 12.42 14.42 4.60
N GLN A 79 12.83 14.85 5.78
CA GLN A 79 14.20 14.74 6.25
C GLN A 79 14.54 13.28 6.61
N ARG A 80 15.75 12.86 6.26
CA ARG A 80 16.24 11.52 6.62
C ARG A 80 16.41 11.37 8.15
N PRO A 81 15.96 10.26 8.76
CA PRO A 81 16.09 9.99 10.19
C PRO A 81 17.52 10.04 10.70
N PHE A 82 18.49 9.54 9.94
CA PHE A 82 19.90 9.59 10.34
C PHE A 82 20.43 11.02 10.54
N ALA A 83 19.75 12.03 9.98
CA ALA A 83 20.08 13.44 10.12
C ALA A 83 19.30 14.13 11.25
N ILE A 84 18.47 13.39 12.00
CA ILE A 84 17.66 13.89 13.12
C ILE A 84 18.19 13.25 14.40
N SER A 85 18.68 14.06 15.33
CA SER A 85 19.42 13.61 16.52
C SER A 85 18.63 12.73 17.49
N THR A 86 17.30 12.76 17.44
CA THR A 86 16.41 11.97 18.30
C THR A 86 16.24 10.52 17.83
N TYR A 87 16.56 10.22 16.56
CA TYR A 87 16.49 8.87 16.04
C TYR A 87 17.71 8.04 16.46
N ARG A 88 17.47 6.76 16.72
CA ARG A 88 18.47 5.73 17.03
C ARG A 88 18.34 4.57 16.06
N GLU A 89 19.45 3.90 15.75
CA GLU A 89 19.43 2.61 15.06
C GLU A 89 19.03 1.51 16.05
N VAL A 90 18.05 0.71 15.68
CA VAL A 90 17.63 -0.49 16.44
C VAL A 90 17.40 -1.65 15.48
N GLU A 91 17.54 -2.89 15.97
CA GLU A 91 17.23 -4.10 15.19
C GLU A 91 15.73 -4.39 15.24
N LYS A 92 15.07 -4.40 14.08
CA LYS A 92 13.65 -4.76 13.95
C LYS A 92 13.37 -5.31 12.56
N PHE A 93 12.46 -6.29 12.45
CA PHE A 93 12.18 -6.98 11.18
C PHE A 93 13.45 -7.59 10.55
N GLY A 94 14.36 -8.12 11.39
CA GLY A 94 15.57 -8.79 10.94
C GLY A 94 16.71 -7.89 10.44
N ALA A 95 16.57 -6.57 10.49
CA ALA A 95 17.60 -5.63 10.07
C ALA A 95 17.52 -4.29 10.84
N LYS A 96 18.43 -3.37 10.51
CA LYS A 96 18.49 -2.06 11.15
C LYS A 96 17.39 -1.13 10.68
N VAL A 97 16.73 -0.48 11.63
CA VAL A 97 15.75 0.59 11.40
C VAL A 97 16.09 1.82 12.22
N TYR A 98 15.51 2.96 11.85
CA TYR A 98 15.57 4.18 12.65
C TYR A 98 14.28 4.36 13.44
N MET A 99 14.39 4.57 14.76
CA MET A 99 13.26 4.87 15.64
C MET A 99 13.60 5.97 16.64
N GLU A 100 12.59 6.72 17.07
CA GLU A 100 12.69 7.57 18.26
C GLU A 100 12.16 6.77 19.46
N GLU A 101 12.85 6.83 20.59
CA GLU A 101 12.47 6.07 21.80
C GLU A 101 11.05 6.36 22.30
N GLU A 102 10.53 7.56 22.03
CA GLU A 102 9.18 7.99 22.41
C GLU A 102 8.06 7.29 21.60
N PHE A 103 8.37 6.72 20.42
CA PHE A 103 7.36 6.18 19.50
C PHE A 103 7.66 4.73 19.09
N ASP A 104 7.04 3.77 19.78
CA ASP A 104 7.24 2.32 19.60
C ASP A 104 6.69 1.75 18.27
N ASN A 105 5.77 2.45 17.63
CA ASN A 105 5.03 2.02 16.44
C ASN A 105 5.35 2.87 15.19
N ILE A 106 6.35 3.76 15.25
CA ILE A 106 6.82 4.55 14.09
C ILE A 106 8.24 4.11 13.78
N VAL A 107 8.39 3.38 12.68
CA VAL A 107 9.66 2.76 12.28
C VAL A 107 10.05 3.27 10.91
N PHE A 108 11.22 3.87 10.77
CA PHE A 108 11.74 4.23 9.45
C PHE A 108 12.77 3.22 8.95
N ALA A 109 12.59 2.79 7.71
CA ALA A 109 13.51 1.89 7.04
C ALA A 109 14.85 2.59 6.78
N LYS A 110 15.94 1.91 7.06
CA LYS A 110 17.25 2.27 6.51
C LYS A 110 17.37 1.74 5.08
N ASP A 111 17.71 2.65 4.16
CA ASP A 111 17.82 2.35 2.74
C ASP A 111 18.89 1.25 2.49
N GLY A 112 18.54 0.25 1.67
CA GLY A 112 19.39 -0.88 1.31
C GLY A 112 19.38 -2.07 2.27
N GLU A 113 18.86 -1.91 3.49
CA GLU A 113 18.64 -3.04 4.39
C GLU A 113 17.59 -4.02 3.82
N ILE A 114 17.73 -5.30 4.18
CA ILE A 114 16.85 -6.38 3.77
C ILE A 114 16.10 -6.89 5.00
N TYR A 115 14.80 -6.62 5.03
CA TYR A 115 13.91 -6.94 6.13
C TYR A 115 13.22 -8.30 5.92
N ASP A 116 12.92 -8.97 7.02
CA ASP A 116 12.08 -10.17 7.05
C ASP A 116 10.63 -9.80 7.41
N PHE A 117 9.73 -10.09 6.47
CA PHE A 117 8.30 -9.93 6.62
C PHE A 117 7.62 -11.27 6.35
N ASP A 118 7.39 -12.04 7.41
CA ASP A 118 6.82 -13.39 7.36
C ASP A 118 7.61 -14.34 6.44
N GLY A 119 8.93 -14.31 6.56
CA GLY A 119 9.86 -15.12 5.77
C GLY A 119 10.11 -14.61 4.35
N LEU A 120 9.55 -13.45 3.98
CA LEU A 120 9.85 -12.75 2.74
C LEU A 120 11.02 -11.79 2.95
N LYS A 121 12.04 -11.90 2.09
CA LYS A 121 13.14 -10.93 2.03
C LYS A 121 12.68 -9.69 1.29
N CYS A 122 12.65 -8.56 1.98
CA CYS A 122 12.11 -7.32 1.46
C CYS A 122 13.15 -6.20 1.53
N MET A 123 13.52 -5.62 0.39
CA MET A 123 14.48 -4.50 0.36
C MET A 123 13.75 -3.16 0.35
N ALA A 124 14.18 -2.21 1.18
CA ALA A 124 13.67 -0.84 1.17
C ALA A 124 14.63 0.12 0.47
N ILE A 125 14.14 0.92 -0.47
CA ILE A 125 14.91 1.92 -1.23
C ILE A 125 14.11 3.22 -1.36
N GLY A 126 14.30 4.15 -0.44
CA GLY A 126 13.59 5.43 -0.43
C GLY A 126 14.22 6.52 -1.30
N GLY A 127 13.53 7.65 -1.37
CA GLY A 127 13.96 8.86 -2.08
C GLY A 127 13.55 8.93 -3.54
N ALA A 128 13.50 10.16 -4.05
CA ALA A 128 13.20 10.50 -5.44
C ALA A 128 13.65 11.94 -5.71
N TYR A 129 13.72 12.33 -6.99
CA TYR A 129 13.89 13.73 -7.34
C TYR A 129 12.63 14.53 -7.01
N SER A 130 12.80 15.81 -6.69
CA SER A 130 11.69 16.72 -6.44
C SER A 130 11.54 17.74 -7.55
N THR A 131 10.50 17.56 -8.35
CA THR A 131 10.14 18.47 -9.44
C THR A 131 9.74 19.86 -8.93
N ASP A 132 9.32 19.97 -7.67
CA ASP A 132 8.95 21.21 -7.00
C ASP A 132 10.11 21.88 -6.25
N LYS A 133 11.34 21.35 -6.32
CA LYS A 133 12.52 21.84 -5.58
C LYS A 133 12.70 23.36 -5.71
N TYR A 134 12.75 23.87 -6.93
CA TYR A 134 12.98 25.30 -7.17
C TYR A 134 11.81 26.15 -6.66
N TYR A 135 10.57 25.65 -6.81
CA TYR A 135 9.40 26.30 -6.25
C TYR A 135 9.46 26.37 -4.72
N ARG A 136 9.86 25.29 -4.04
CA ARG A 136 10.06 25.27 -2.59
C ARG A 136 11.12 26.28 -2.16
N LEU A 137 12.27 26.30 -2.83
CA LEU A 137 13.35 27.23 -2.52
C LEU A 137 12.95 28.70 -2.71
N THR A 138 12.25 29.04 -3.80
CA THR A 138 11.76 30.41 -4.04
C THR A 138 10.72 30.87 -3.00
N ASN A 139 9.95 29.94 -2.42
CA ASN A 139 8.97 30.24 -1.37
C ASN A 139 9.51 30.11 0.06
N ASN A 140 10.83 29.92 0.24
CA ASN A 140 11.46 29.62 1.55
C ASN A 140 10.84 28.39 2.25
N TRP A 141 10.36 27.42 1.47
CA TRP A 141 9.89 26.13 1.97
C TRP A 141 11.05 25.15 2.08
N LYS A 142 10.86 24.11 2.90
CA LYS A 142 11.90 23.12 3.15
C LYS A 142 12.15 22.25 1.93
N TRP A 143 13.43 22.14 1.58
CA TRP A 143 13.98 21.19 0.62
C TRP A 143 15.21 20.55 1.25
N PHE A 144 15.38 19.24 1.09
CA PHE A 144 16.52 18.52 1.65
C PHE A 144 17.44 18.03 0.55
N SER A 145 18.74 18.31 0.68
CA SER A 145 19.73 17.94 -0.33
C SER A 145 19.95 16.43 -0.47
N ASN A 146 19.44 15.65 0.48
CA ASN A 146 19.50 14.19 0.52
C ASN A 146 18.14 13.53 0.20
N GLU A 147 17.23 14.19 -0.52
CA GLU A 147 15.95 13.60 -1.00
C GLU A 147 16.14 12.45 -2.01
N GLN A 148 17.29 12.39 -2.69
CA GLN A 148 17.69 11.25 -3.53
C GLN A 148 18.76 10.39 -2.84
N PRO A 149 18.81 9.07 -3.13
CA PRO A 149 19.94 8.22 -2.75
C PRO A 149 21.25 8.77 -3.31
N ASN A 150 22.24 8.98 -2.44
CA ASN A 150 23.60 9.31 -2.86
C ASN A 150 24.41 8.04 -3.20
N ASP A 151 25.61 8.22 -3.74
CA ASP A 151 26.45 7.10 -4.19
C ASP A 151 26.79 6.10 -3.08
N ARG A 152 26.87 6.53 -1.81
CA ARG A 152 27.10 5.62 -0.67
C ARG A 152 25.89 4.71 -0.44
N ILE A 153 24.68 5.26 -0.51
CA ILE A 153 23.44 4.48 -0.39
C ILE A 153 23.30 3.55 -1.60
N LYS A 154 23.53 4.06 -2.82
CA LYS A 154 23.47 3.26 -4.04
C LYS A 154 24.43 2.07 -3.99
N LYS A 155 25.68 2.33 -3.59
CA LYS A 155 26.69 1.27 -3.38
C LYS A 155 26.28 0.28 -2.29
N TYR A 156 25.76 0.74 -1.16
CA TYR A 156 25.32 -0.14 -0.08
C TYR A 156 24.20 -1.09 -0.55
N VAL A 157 23.21 -0.57 -1.28
CA VAL A 157 22.14 -1.37 -1.90
C VAL A 157 22.72 -2.41 -2.85
N GLU A 158 23.63 -2.03 -3.73
CA GLU A 158 24.28 -2.97 -4.66
C GLU A 158 25.08 -4.05 -3.95
N ASP A 159 25.85 -3.70 -2.91
CA ASP A 159 26.61 -4.66 -2.10
C ASP A 159 25.66 -5.67 -1.40
N GLN A 160 24.51 -5.21 -0.90
CA GLN A 160 23.47 -6.07 -0.31
C GLN A 160 22.84 -7.01 -1.36
N LEU A 161 22.58 -6.51 -2.57
CA LEU A 161 22.08 -7.32 -3.68
C LEU A 161 23.10 -8.37 -4.12
N GLU A 162 24.40 -8.05 -4.21
CA GLU A 162 25.45 -9.04 -4.47
C GLU A 162 25.48 -10.12 -3.39
N SER A 163 25.38 -9.74 -2.10
CA SER A 163 25.38 -10.71 -0.99
C SER A 163 24.19 -11.69 -1.02
N THR A 164 23.09 -11.30 -1.67
CA THR A 164 21.90 -12.13 -1.85
C THR A 164 21.84 -12.84 -3.21
N ASN A 165 22.92 -12.78 -3.98
CA ASN A 165 22.96 -13.28 -5.36
C ASN A 165 21.84 -12.69 -6.23
N TRP A 166 21.54 -11.41 -6.04
CA TRP A 166 20.49 -10.68 -6.76
C TRP A 166 19.12 -11.36 -6.67
N SER A 167 18.76 -11.83 -5.47
CA SER A 167 17.49 -12.50 -5.22
C SER A 167 16.83 -11.97 -3.96
N ILE A 168 15.77 -11.18 -4.15
CA ILE A 168 14.96 -10.57 -3.09
C ILE A 168 13.49 -10.87 -3.41
N ASP A 169 12.64 -11.14 -2.41
CA ASP A 169 11.24 -11.43 -2.69
C ASP A 169 10.48 -10.18 -3.13
N LEU A 170 10.59 -9.10 -2.33
CA LEU A 170 9.87 -7.85 -2.54
C LEU A 170 10.80 -6.64 -2.50
N VAL A 171 10.50 -5.64 -3.33
CA VAL A 171 11.13 -4.31 -3.24
C VAL A 171 10.10 -3.28 -2.83
N PHE A 172 10.43 -2.45 -1.84
CA PHE A 172 9.65 -1.30 -1.42
C PHE A 172 10.44 -0.04 -1.72
N SER A 173 10.00 0.74 -2.70
CA SER A 173 10.66 1.99 -3.05
C SER A 173 9.70 3.17 -3.03
N HIS A 174 10.24 4.38 -3.04
CA HIS A 174 9.41 5.56 -3.21
C HIS A 174 9.10 5.82 -4.69
N THR A 175 10.12 6.04 -5.54
CA THR A 175 9.94 6.12 -7.00
C THR A 175 10.04 4.75 -7.67
N CYS A 176 9.85 4.68 -8.99
CA CYS A 176 9.81 3.44 -9.78
C CYS A 176 11.02 3.32 -10.72
N PRO A 177 11.32 2.11 -11.26
CA PRO A 177 12.31 1.97 -12.32
C PRO A 177 11.92 2.76 -13.58
N PHE A 178 12.92 3.32 -14.29
CA PHE A 178 12.74 4.32 -15.34
C PHE A 178 11.68 4.00 -16.40
N LYS A 179 11.61 2.75 -16.90
CA LYS A 179 10.67 2.37 -17.96
C LYS A 179 9.21 2.36 -17.51
N TYR A 180 8.96 2.32 -16.20
CA TYR A 180 7.62 2.27 -15.62
C TYR A 180 7.06 3.64 -15.24
N ARG A 181 7.84 4.72 -15.39
CA ARG A 181 7.39 6.08 -15.03
C ARG A 181 6.07 6.41 -15.73
N PRO A 182 5.04 6.83 -14.98
CA PRO A 182 3.76 7.22 -15.56
C PRO A 182 3.88 8.62 -16.16
N ILE A 183 4.37 8.70 -17.40
CA ILE A 183 4.53 9.97 -18.14
C ILE A 183 3.20 10.73 -18.18
N GLU A 184 2.07 10.02 -18.21
CA GLU A 184 0.71 10.58 -18.18
C GLU A 184 0.37 11.37 -16.90
N ARG A 185 1.16 11.21 -15.83
CA ARG A 185 0.99 11.94 -14.56
C ARG A 185 1.97 13.08 -14.37
N LEU A 186 2.97 13.19 -15.23
CA LEU A 186 3.87 14.34 -15.20
C LEU A 186 3.08 15.56 -15.69
N SER A 187 3.14 16.66 -14.94
CA SER A 187 2.45 17.89 -15.33
C SER A 187 2.94 18.34 -16.70
N SER A 188 2.01 18.71 -17.59
CA SER A 188 2.34 19.26 -18.91
C SER A 188 3.13 20.57 -18.86
N THR A 189 3.15 21.22 -17.68
CA THR A 189 3.92 22.44 -17.42
C THR A 189 5.34 22.16 -16.91
N ILE A 190 5.69 20.91 -16.59
CA ILE A 190 7.04 20.55 -16.17
C ILE A 190 7.91 20.37 -17.41
N ASP A 191 9.01 21.09 -17.41
CA ASP A 191 10.10 20.91 -18.36
C ASP A 191 10.79 19.57 -18.08
N LEU A 192 10.50 18.57 -18.90
CA LEU A 192 10.98 17.19 -18.73
C LEU A 192 12.51 17.11 -18.75
N ASP A 193 13.19 18.02 -19.46
CA ASP A 193 14.64 18.08 -19.55
C ASP A 193 15.30 18.53 -18.24
N LYS A 194 14.52 19.12 -17.31
CA LYS A 194 14.98 19.54 -15.98
C LYS A 194 14.70 18.51 -14.88
N ILE A 195 14.12 17.36 -15.22
CA ILE A 195 13.90 16.27 -14.28
C ILE A 195 15.19 15.46 -14.20
N ASP A 196 15.82 15.47 -13.03
CA ASP A 196 16.87 14.49 -12.73
C ASP A 196 16.21 13.12 -12.60
N THR A 197 16.61 12.18 -13.46
CA THR A 197 16.07 10.83 -13.53
C THR A 197 17.09 9.77 -13.07
N SER A 198 18.21 10.21 -12.50
CA SER A 198 19.33 9.33 -12.14
C SER A 198 18.98 8.28 -11.08
N THR A 199 17.95 8.54 -10.25
CA THR A 199 17.43 7.54 -9.31
C THR A 199 16.64 6.47 -10.05
N GLU A 200 15.71 6.84 -10.92
CA GLU A 200 14.88 5.91 -11.69
C GLU A 200 15.71 5.08 -12.68
N GLU A 201 16.72 5.68 -13.32
CA GLU A 201 17.67 4.97 -14.18
C GLU A 201 18.51 3.96 -13.40
N TRP A 202 18.93 4.31 -12.18
CA TRP A 202 19.65 3.40 -11.31
C TRP A 202 18.74 2.24 -10.83
N LEU A 203 17.50 2.53 -10.44
CA LEU A 203 16.51 1.50 -10.13
C LEU A 203 16.20 0.60 -11.34
N GLN A 204 16.26 1.12 -12.57
CA GLN A 204 16.12 0.30 -13.77
C GLN A 204 17.23 -0.72 -13.91
N LYS A 205 18.49 -0.32 -13.68
CA LYS A 205 19.62 -1.26 -13.69
C LYS A 205 19.47 -2.35 -12.64
N ILE A 206 18.89 -2.01 -11.48
CA ILE A 206 18.57 -3.01 -10.45
C ILE A 206 17.50 -3.97 -10.97
N GLU A 207 16.38 -3.44 -11.46
CA GLU A 207 15.24 -4.21 -11.92
C GLU A 207 15.60 -5.18 -13.06
N ASP A 208 16.46 -4.76 -14.00
CA ASP A 208 16.91 -5.58 -15.13
C ASP A 208 17.72 -6.82 -14.70
N LYS A 209 18.39 -6.77 -13.54
CA LYS A 209 19.26 -7.86 -13.03
C LYS A 209 18.61 -8.66 -11.89
N LEU A 210 17.72 -8.04 -11.12
CA LEU A 210 17.16 -8.60 -9.89
C LEU A 210 16.15 -9.72 -10.17
N LYS A 211 16.27 -10.83 -9.43
CA LYS A 211 15.23 -11.85 -9.34
C LYS A 211 14.28 -11.49 -8.19
N TYR A 212 13.07 -11.08 -8.54
CA TYR A 212 12.05 -10.68 -7.55
C TYR A 212 10.63 -11.13 -7.92
N LYS A 213 9.76 -11.17 -6.91
CA LYS A 213 8.33 -11.54 -7.05
C LYS A 213 7.48 -10.30 -7.35
N LYS A 214 7.62 -9.24 -6.55
CA LYS A 214 6.84 -7.99 -6.72
C LYS A 214 7.63 -6.77 -6.26
N TRP A 215 7.38 -5.63 -6.87
CA TRP A 215 7.96 -4.34 -6.52
C TRP A 215 6.82 -3.37 -6.23
N TYR A 216 6.82 -2.73 -5.07
CA TYR A 216 5.86 -1.71 -4.72
C TYR A 216 6.52 -0.33 -4.70
N CYS A 217 5.87 0.66 -5.32
CA CYS A 217 6.34 2.06 -5.34
C CYS A 217 5.20 3.06 -5.09
N GLY A 218 5.54 4.25 -4.63
CA GLY A 218 4.63 5.38 -4.40
C GLY A 218 4.86 6.52 -5.40
N HIS A 219 5.09 7.72 -4.89
CA HIS A 219 5.54 8.96 -5.55
C HIS A 219 4.58 9.60 -6.57
N PHE A 220 3.97 8.80 -7.44
CA PHE A 220 3.20 9.30 -8.60
C PHE A 220 1.69 9.49 -8.33
N HIS A 221 1.24 9.20 -7.10
CA HIS A 221 -0.16 9.32 -6.66
C HIS A 221 -1.14 8.57 -7.58
N ILE A 222 -0.78 7.33 -7.91
CA ILE A 222 -1.56 6.42 -8.76
C ILE A 222 -1.70 5.05 -8.13
N GLU A 223 -2.75 4.35 -8.54
CA GLU A 223 -2.95 2.93 -8.26
C GLU A 223 -2.89 2.16 -9.58
N LYS A 224 -1.71 1.69 -9.97
CA LYS A 224 -1.49 0.96 -11.23
C LYS A 224 -0.65 -0.29 -10.99
N SER A 225 -0.87 -1.33 -11.78
CA SER A 225 0.01 -2.50 -11.81
C SER A 225 0.47 -2.69 -13.25
N ILE A 226 1.77 -2.84 -13.44
CA ILE A 226 2.40 -3.12 -14.74
C ILE A 226 3.47 -4.17 -14.45
N ASP A 227 3.37 -5.33 -15.11
CA ASP A 227 4.22 -6.49 -14.83
C ASP A 227 4.27 -6.79 -13.31
N LYS A 228 5.48 -6.83 -12.74
CA LYS A 228 5.72 -7.04 -11.32
C LYS A 228 5.68 -5.76 -10.48
N ILE A 229 5.50 -4.59 -11.09
CA ILE A 229 5.45 -3.30 -10.39
C ILE A 229 4.02 -2.97 -9.97
N ARG A 230 3.85 -2.54 -8.72
CA ARG A 230 2.61 -2.03 -8.14
C ARG A 230 2.83 -0.62 -7.60
N PHE A 231 2.15 0.35 -8.19
CA PHE A 231 2.04 1.70 -7.65
C PHE A 231 0.91 1.72 -6.61
N ALA A 232 1.21 2.23 -5.41
CA ALA A 232 0.25 2.38 -4.32
C ALA A 232 0.15 3.85 -3.92
N TYR A 233 -1.06 4.28 -3.57
CA TYR A 233 -1.34 5.64 -3.11
C TYR A 233 -2.36 5.63 -1.97
N ASP A 234 -3.65 5.79 -2.28
CA ASP A 234 -4.72 5.76 -1.26
C ASP A 234 -5.08 4.33 -0.84
N ASP A 235 -4.74 3.35 -1.67
CA ASP A 235 -5.05 1.96 -1.39
C ASP A 235 -4.16 1.35 -0.31
N ILE A 236 -4.71 0.37 0.40
CA ILE A 236 -4.04 -0.42 1.42
C ILE A 236 -4.06 -1.89 0.97
N ILE A 237 -2.90 -2.43 0.66
CA ILE A 237 -2.73 -3.75 0.04
C ILE A 237 -2.27 -4.72 1.11
N GLU A 238 -2.98 -5.82 1.33
CA GLU A 238 -2.51 -6.91 2.20
C GLU A 238 -1.34 -7.66 1.53
N LEU A 239 -0.18 -7.70 2.20
CA LEU A 239 0.92 -8.58 1.85
C LEU A 239 0.71 -9.93 2.51
N ASN A 240 0.46 -10.94 1.69
CA ASN A 240 0.29 -12.28 2.17
C ASN A 240 1.08 -13.27 1.30
N PRO A 241 2.11 -13.95 1.85
CA PRO A 241 3.03 -14.80 1.09
C PRO A 241 2.36 -15.87 0.23
N LEU A 242 1.18 -16.36 0.64
CA LEU A 242 0.42 -17.37 -0.10
C LEU A 242 -0.10 -16.87 -1.44
N TYR A 243 -0.18 -15.54 -1.64
CA TYR A 243 -0.86 -14.92 -2.78
C TYR A 243 0.06 -14.05 -3.63
N LEU A 244 1.36 -14.01 -3.34
CA LEU A 244 2.36 -13.34 -4.17
C LEU A 244 2.55 -13.97 -5.57
N LYS A 245 1.92 -15.12 -5.83
CA LYS A 245 1.91 -15.81 -7.13
C LYS A 245 0.72 -15.44 -8.01
N ASP A 246 -0.31 -14.80 -7.46
CA ASP A 246 -1.54 -14.47 -8.18
C ASP A 246 -1.49 -12.98 -8.54
N GLU A 247 -1.32 -12.65 -9.83
CA GLU A 247 -1.27 -11.26 -10.35
C GLU A 247 -2.58 -10.50 -10.23
N THR A 248 -3.55 -11.09 -9.55
CA THR A 248 -4.91 -10.63 -9.57
C THR A 248 -5.17 -9.57 -8.50
N ILE A 249 -5.84 -8.51 -8.93
CA ILE A 249 -6.29 -7.29 -8.21
C ILE A 249 -7.02 -7.56 -6.87
N HIS A 250 -7.26 -8.82 -6.49
CA HIS A 250 -8.27 -9.33 -5.57
C HIS A 250 -8.16 -8.95 -4.09
N ARG A 251 -7.14 -8.19 -3.67
CA ARG A 251 -6.85 -7.98 -2.23
C ARG A 251 -6.43 -6.57 -1.85
N VAL A 252 -6.64 -5.62 -2.75
CA VAL A 252 -6.44 -4.21 -2.49
C VAL A 252 -7.65 -3.69 -1.70
N MET A 253 -7.44 -3.14 -0.51
CA MET A 253 -8.48 -2.34 0.15
C MET A 253 -8.40 -0.92 -0.38
N ILE A 254 -9.45 -0.45 -1.04
CA ILE A 254 -9.60 0.98 -1.34
C ILE A 254 -10.12 1.63 -0.06
N SER A 255 -9.40 2.58 0.54
CA SER A 255 -9.77 3.24 1.80
C SER A 255 -10.98 4.17 1.65
N ASP A 256 -11.15 4.80 0.49
CA ASP A 256 -12.25 5.70 0.16
C ASP A 256 -13.54 4.94 -0.21
N SER A 257 -14.64 5.27 0.47
CA SER A 257 -15.91 4.56 0.30
C SER A 257 -16.56 4.80 -1.07
N ARG A 258 -16.42 5.99 -1.65
CA ARG A 258 -16.99 6.30 -2.98
C ARG A 258 -16.22 5.57 -4.08
N ARG A 259 -14.89 5.54 -4.00
CA ARG A 259 -14.03 4.77 -4.90
C ARG A 259 -14.28 3.27 -4.76
N ARG A 260 -14.50 2.76 -3.54
CA ARG A 260 -14.95 1.35 -3.33
C ARG A 260 -16.26 1.06 -4.05
N GLN A 261 -17.28 1.89 -3.83
CA GLN A 261 -18.58 1.71 -4.47
C GLN A 261 -18.49 1.76 -5.99
N LYS A 262 -17.77 2.74 -6.55
CA LYS A 262 -17.51 2.81 -7.99
C LYS A 262 -16.81 1.54 -8.49
N LYS A 263 -15.78 1.08 -7.76
CA LYS A 263 -15.02 -0.11 -8.17
C LYS A 263 -15.84 -1.38 -8.09
N PHE A 264 -16.72 -1.50 -7.10
CA PHE A 264 -17.67 -2.60 -7.02
C PHE A 264 -18.51 -2.70 -8.29
N PHE A 265 -19.13 -1.60 -8.71
CA PHE A 265 -19.98 -1.60 -9.90
C PHE A 265 -19.19 -1.89 -11.17
N GLU A 266 -17.99 -1.33 -11.32
CA GLU A 266 -17.10 -1.68 -12.45
C GLU A 266 -16.80 -3.19 -12.52
N LEU A 267 -16.52 -3.81 -11.38
CA LEU A 267 -16.22 -5.26 -11.30
C LEU A 267 -17.49 -6.10 -11.47
N TRP A 268 -18.61 -5.65 -10.92
CA TRP A 268 -19.91 -6.30 -11.06
C TRP A 268 -20.33 -6.36 -12.53
N GLU A 269 -20.27 -5.24 -13.25
CA GLU A 269 -20.59 -5.16 -14.68
C GLU A 269 -19.67 -6.03 -15.54
N LYS A 270 -18.42 -6.23 -15.09
CA LYS A 270 -17.45 -7.06 -15.81
C LYS A 270 -17.59 -8.56 -15.52
N GLU A 271 -17.91 -8.94 -14.28
CA GLU A 271 -17.74 -10.32 -13.81
C GLU A 271 -19.02 -11.00 -13.31
N VAL A 272 -20.09 -10.25 -13.08
CA VAL A 272 -21.37 -10.79 -12.60
C VAL A 272 -22.48 -10.52 -13.61
N ALA A 273 -22.67 -9.27 -14.01
CA ALA A 273 -23.73 -8.86 -14.93
C ALA A 273 -23.75 -9.63 -16.27
N PRO A 274 -22.61 -10.07 -16.86
CA PRO A 274 -22.63 -10.87 -18.08
C PRO A 274 -23.19 -12.29 -17.90
N TYR A 275 -23.28 -12.78 -16.66
CA TYR A 275 -23.61 -14.17 -16.35
C TYR A 275 -24.91 -14.35 -15.55
N ILE A 276 -25.39 -13.29 -14.88
CA ILE A 276 -26.65 -13.29 -14.12
C ILE A 276 -27.61 -12.30 -14.79
N ALA A 277 -28.83 -12.77 -15.07
CA ALA A 277 -29.85 -11.94 -15.71
C ALA A 277 -30.24 -10.73 -14.84
N LYS A 278 -30.42 -9.56 -15.47
CA LYS A 278 -30.62 -8.27 -14.80
C LYS A 278 -31.91 -8.19 -13.96
N ASP A 279 -32.92 -9.01 -14.29
CA ASP A 279 -34.17 -9.13 -13.54
C ASP A 279 -34.02 -9.90 -12.22
N LYS A 280 -32.90 -10.61 -12.02
CA LYS A 280 -32.63 -11.36 -10.80
C LYS A 280 -31.97 -10.55 -9.70
N TYR A 281 -31.52 -9.32 -9.97
CA TYR A 281 -30.91 -8.49 -8.94
C TYR A 281 -31.24 -7.01 -9.09
N GLU A 282 -31.25 -6.30 -7.97
CA GLU A 282 -31.50 -4.87 -7.91
C GLU A 282 -30.63 -4.22 -6.84
N PHE A 283 -30.03 -3.08 -7.15
CA PHE A 283 -29.32 -2.25 -6.18
C PHE A 283 -30.25 -1.16 -5.67
N PHE A 284 -30.50 -1.12 -4.37
CA PHE A 284 -31.39 -0.15 -3.74
C PHE A 284 -30.65 0.76 -2.76
N GLY A 285 -31.07 2.02 -2.68
CA GLY A 285 -30.49 3.00 -1.75
C GLY A 285 -28.99 3.24 -1.94
N GLY A 286 -28.44 2.80 -3.08
CA GLY A 286 -27.02 2.84 -3.38
C GLY A 286 -26.18 1.81 -2.63
N ASN A 287 -26.70 1.10 -1.62
CA ASN A 287 -25.91 0.28 -0.67
C ASN A 287 -26.41 -1.15 -0.46
N ASP A 288 -27.63 -1.47 -0.86
CA ASP A 288 -28.23 -2.78 -0.65
C ASP A 288 -28.34 -3.52 -1.98
N LEU A 289 -28.05 -4.82 -1.97
CA LEU A 289 -28.22 -5.70 -3.12
C LEU A 289 -29.35 -6.69 -2.82
N PHE A 290 -30.43 -6.56 -3.58
CA PHE A 290 -31.55 -7.49 -3.59
C PHE A 290 -31.28 -8.54 -4.67
N ILE A 291 -31.37 -9.81 -4.31
CA ILE A 291 -31.27 -10.93 -5.24
C ILE A 291 -32.54 -11.75 -5.18
N LYS A 292 -33.05 -12.18 -6.34
CA LYS A 292 -34.33 -12.87 -6.51
C LYS A 292 -34.16 -14.06 -7.45
N ASN A 293 -34.72 -15.20 -7.07
CA ASN A 293 -34.76 -16.43 -7.87
C ASN A 293 -33.39 -16.87 -8.41
N PHE A 294 -32.34 -16.73 -7.59
CA PHE A 294 -31.02 -17.27 -7.90
C PHE A 294 -31.10 -18.81 -7.93
N ASN A 295 -30.45 -19.42 -8.91
CA ASN A 295 -30.20 -20.86 -8.95
C ASN A 295 -28.78 -21.18 -8.47
N GLU A 296 -28.43 -22.46 -8.37
CA GLU A 296 -27.11 -22.89 -7.89
C GLU A 296 -25.94 -22.25 -8.66
N LYS A 297 -26.11 -22.02 -9.97
CA LYS A 297 -25.08 -21.38 -10.80
C LYS A 297 -24.96 -19.89 -10.51
N ASP A 298 -26.07 -19.18 -10.34
CA ASP A 298 -26.08 -17.76 -9.96
C ASP A 298 -25.42 -17.58 -8.57
N ASP A 299 -25.73 -18.49 -7.64
CA ASP A 299 -25.12 -18.54 -6.31
C ASP A 299 -23.62 -18.80 -6.38
N GLU A 300 -23.17 -19.73 -7.21
CA GLU A 300 -21.75 -20.00 -7.41
C GLU A 300 -21.03 -18.77 -7.96
N ILE A 301 -21.59 -18.09 -8.97
CA ILE A 301 -21.02 -16.86 -9.54
C ILE A 301 -20.90 -15.76 -8.48
N LEU A 302 -21.98 -15.51 -7.72
CA LEU A 302 -22.00 -14.48 -6.69
C LEU A 302 -21.04 -14.82 -5.54
N ASN A 303 -21.03 -16.07 -5.07
CA ASN A 303 -20.09 -16.52 -4.04
C ASN A 303 -18.65 -16.40 -4.50
N ASN A 304 -18.35 -16.76 -5.75
CA ASN A 304 -17.03 -16.61 -6.34
C ASN A 304 -16.63 -15.13 -6.41
N PHE A 305 -17.50 -14.25 -6.91
CA PHE A 305 -17.27 -12.82 -6.98
C PHE A 305 -17.00 -12.21 -5.59
N LEU A 306 -17.90 -12.45 -4.63
CA LEU A 306 -17.77 -11.88 -3.29
C LEU A 306 -16.60 -12.46 -2.51
N THR A 307 -16.29 -13.75 -2.70
CA THR A 307 -15.08 -14.37 -2.12
C THR A 307 -13.82 -13.83 -2.78
N LYS A 308 -13.82 -13.63 -4.10
CA LYS A 308 -12.71 -13.07 -4.85
C LYS A 308 -12.41 -11.64 -4.42
N TYR A 309 -13.43 -10.84 -4.11
CA TYR A 309 -13.29 -9.45 -3.68
C TYR A 309 -13.58 -9.22 -2.18
N HIS A 310 -13.45 -10.26 -1.35
CA HIS A 310 -13.83 -10.20 0.06
C HIS A 310 -13.10 -9.11 0.85
N ASN A 311 -11.85 -8.81 0.47
CA ASN A 311 -11.07 -7.73 1.07
C ASN A 311 -11.56 -6.34 0.63
N PHE A 312 -12.12 -6.17 -0.58
CA PHE A 312 -12.70 -4.88 -0.98
C PHE A 312 -14.02 -4.58 -0.25
N PHE A 313 -14.84 -5.62 -0.02
CA PHE A 313 -16.24 -5.45 0.42
C PHE A 313 -16.54 -6.09 1.79
N LYS A 314 -15.51 -6.49 2.54
CA LYS A 314 -15.61 -7.20 3.84
C LYS A 314 -16.61 -8.36 3.82
N TYR A 315 -16.64 -9.13 2.73
CA TYR A 315 -17.64 -10.17 2.50
C TYR A 315 -17.68 -11.24 3.61
N LEU A 316 -16.55 -11.58 4.24
CA LEU A 316 -16.52 -12.50 5.38
C LEU A 316 -17.32 -11.96 6.59
N LYS A 317 -17.35 -10.64 6.79
CA LYS A 317 -18.21 -10.00 7.80
C LYS A 317 -19.68 -10.05 7.38
N LEU A 318 -20.00 -9.80 6.11
CA LEU A 318 -21.37 -9.91 5.59
C LEU A 318 -21.90 -11.35 5.70
N LYS A 319 -21.12 -12.34 5.27
CA LYS A 319 -21.45 -13.77 5.34
C LYS A 319 -21.73 -14.24 6.76
N ASN A 320 -20.89 -13.86 7.72
CA ASN A 320 -21.06 -14.24 9.13
C ASN A 320 -22.17 -13.43 9.84
N LYS A 321 -22.40 -12.16 9.46
CA LYS A 321 -23.41 -11.29 10.09
C LYS A 321 -24.83 -11.62 9.64
N TYR A 322 -25.01 -12.10 8.40
CA TYR A 322 -26.33 -12.32 7.81
C TYR A 322 -26.71 -13.79 7.59
N ASP A 323 -25.88 -14.75 8.04
CA ASP A 323 -26.11 -16.21 7.93
C ASP A 323 -26.68 -16.66 6.57
N ILE A 324 -26.14 -16.10 5.48
CA ILE A 324 -26.71 -16.24 4.14
C ILE A 324 -26.61 -17.70 3.68
N LYS A 325 -27.78 -18.38 3.61
CA LYS A 325 -27.94 -19.72 3.02
C LYS A 325 -28.60 -19.59 1.65
N TYR A 326 -27.74 -19.51 0.63
CA TYR A 326 -28.11 -19.30 -0.76
C TYR A 326 -29.19 -20.27 -1.30
N SER A 327 -29.29 -21.49 -0.76
CA SER A 327 -30.14 -22.55 -1.31
C SER A 327 -31.57 -22.65 -0.73
N GLN A 328 -32.04 -21.74 0.13
CA GLN A 328 -33.36 -21.89 0.80
C GLN A 328 -34.29 -20.68 0.72
N GLU A 329 -33.81 -19.49 0.34
CA GLU A 329 -34.61 -18.27 0.28
C GLU A 329 -34.70 -17.74 -1.15
N LYS A 330 -35.92 -17.59 -1.67
CA LYS A 330 -36.17 -17.09 -3.04
C LYS A 330 -35.75 -15.63 -3.22
N GLU A 331 -35.64 -14.88 -2.13
CA GLU A 331 -35.21 -13.49 -2.12
C GLU A 331 -34.26 -13.26 -0.94
N ILE A 332 -33.09 -12.69 -1.20
CA ILE A 332 -32.11 -12.34 -0.17
C ILE A 332 -31.74 -10.87 -0.32
N VAL A 333 -31.63 -10.18 0.81
CA VAL A 333 -31.16 -8.79 0.86
C VAL A 333 -29.79 -8.75 1.51
N LEU A 334 -28.78 -8.41 0.72
CA LEU A 334 -27.46 -8.07 1.23
C LEU A 334 -27.49 -6.59 1.59
N LYS A 335 -27.70 -6.30 2.88
CA LYS A 335 -27.70 -4.92 3.37
C LYS A 335 -26.29 -4.38 3.52
N HIS A 336 -26.12 -3.08 3.30
CA HIS A 336 -24.88 -2.37 3.59
C HIS A 336 -23.67 -2.95 2.84
N VAL A 337 -23.86 -3.41 1.60
CA VAL A 337 -22.79 -3.94 0.74
C VAL A 337 -21.66 -2.91 0.57
N PHE A 338 -22.00 -1.62 0.66
CA PHE A 338 -21.02 -0.52 0.63
C PHE A 338 -21.04 0.40 1.85
N ASP A 339 -21.87 0.12 2.86
CA ASP A 339 -21.82 0.86 4.13
C ASP A 339 -20.75 0.22 5.01
N PHE A 340 -19.63 0.92 5.10
CA PHE A 340 -18.44 0.52 5.84
C PHE A 340 -18.30 1.26 7.17
#